data_AF-A0A2S6RFA8-F1
#
_entry.id   AF-A0A2S6RFA8-F1
#
_cell.length_a   1.000
_cell.length_b   1.000
_cell.length_c   1.000
_cell.angle_alpha   90.00
_cell.angle_beta   90.00
_cell.angle_gamma   90.00
#
_symmetry.space_group_name_H-M   'P 1'
#
loop_
_entity.id
_entity.type
_entity.pdbx_description
1 polymer ?
#
loop_
_entity_poly.entity_id
_entity_poly.type
_entity_poly.pdbx_seq_one_letter_code
_entity_poly.pdbx_strand_id
1 'polypeptide(L)'
;MNNNCKKVFLIILISSFFLLLKNFSAQEKNTIMIFAPASLKDSLTEVIEEYKSEKKINIREVYLGTAQLAQQIKNGAEPDIFISANIEWMQHLEERNLVLHDYRYTLL
;
A
#
# COMPACT_ATOMS: atom_id res chain seq x y z
N MET A 1 5.19 -51.20 -8.40
CA MET A 1 4.43 -49.95 -8.65
C MET A 1 4.75 -49.47 -10.07
N ASN A 2 3.79 -49.54 -10.99
CA ASN A 2 3.99 -49.38 -12.44
C ASN A 2 4.43 -47.95 -12.80
N ASN A 3 5.38 -47.81 -13.74
CA ASN A 3 5.91 -46.53 -14.22
C ASN A 3 4.82 -45.61 -14.80
N ASN A 4 3.72 -46.20 -15.28
CA ASN A 4 2.56 -45.45 -15.79
C ASN A 4 1.78 -44.75 -14.66
N CYS A 5 1.73 -45.33 -13.45
CA CYS A 5 1.05 -44.72 -12.30
C CYS A 5 1.83 -43.52 -11.75
N LYS A 6 3.17 -43.58 -11.77
CA LYS A 6 4.05 -42.44 -11.40
C LYS A 6 3.93 -41.27 -12.36
N LYS A 7 3.81 -41.53 -13.67
CA LYS A 7 3.63 -40.49 -14.70
C LYS A 7 2.28 -39.76 -14.56
N VAL A 8 1.20 -40.52 -14.33
CA VAL A 8 -0.14 -39.93 -14.12
C VAL A 8 -0.16 -39.06 -12.86
N PHE A 9 0.46 -39.50 -11.77
CA PHE A 9 0.56 -38.72 -10.54
C PHE A 9 1.37 -37.42 -10.73
N LEU A 10 2.48 -37.48 -11.48
CA LEU A 10 3.31 -36.31 -11.80
C LEU A 10 2.54 -35.26 -12.62
N ILE A 11 1.75 -35.69 -13.61
CA ILE A 11 0.94 -34.79 -14.45
C ILE A 11 -0.15 -34.10 -13.63
N ILE A 12 -0.78 -34.80 -12.68
CA ILE A 12 -1.78 -34.21 -11.78
C ILE A 12 -1.14 -33.15 -10.87
N LEU A 13 0.06 -33.42 -10.35
CA LEU A 13 0.82 -32.45 -9.53
C LEU A 13 1.19 -31.19 -10.30
N ILE A 14 1.65 -31.34 -11.55
CA ILE A 14 2.01 -30.21 -12.42
C ILE A 14 0.77 -29.40 -12.83
N SER A 15 -0.34 -30.08 -13.15
CA SER A 15 -1.63 -29.45 -13.46
C SER A 15 -2.17 -28.63 -12.28
N SER A 16 -2.11 -29.20 -11.07
CA SER A 16 -2.53 -28.52 -9.84
C SER A 16 -1.65 -27.30 -9.53
N PHE A 17 -0.35 -27.38 -9.77
CA PHE A 17 0.57 -26.24 -9.62
C PHE A 17 0.30 -25.14 -10.66
N PHE A 18 -0.06 -25.49 -11.90
CA PHE A 18 -0.39 -24.53 -12.95
C PHE A 18 -1.73 -23.81 -12.71
N LEU A 19 -2.68 -24.44 -12.00
CA LEU A 19 -3.93 -23.83 -11.54
C LEU A 19 -3.73 -22.81 -10.41
N LEU A 20 -2.71 -22.99 -9.56
CA LEU A 20 -2.38 -22.06 -8.47
C LEU A 20 -1.79 -20.72 -8.97
N LEU A 21 -1.11 -20.72 -10.12
CA LEU A 21 -0.44 -19.52 -10.65
C LEU A 21 -1.36 -18.51 -11.35
N LYS A 22 -2.63 -18.85 -11.61
CA LYS A 22 -3.57 -17.98 -12.35
C LYS A 22 -4.19 -16.84 -11.54
N ASN A 23 -3.99 -16.78 -10.22
CA ASN A 23 -4.64 -15.79 -9.36
C ASN A 23 -3.87 -14.47 -9.22
N PHE A 24 -2.75 -14.28 -9.92
CA PHE A 24 -2.05 -13.00 -9.92
C PHE A 24 -2.68 -12.03 -10.93
N SER A 25 -3.90 -11.59 -10.64
CA SER A 25 -4.48 -10.42 -11.30
C SER A 25 -3.86 -9.18 -10.67
N ALA A 26 -3.05 -8.43 -11.43
CA ALA A 26 -2.63 -7.10 -11.04
C ALA A 26 -3.88 -6.21 -10.98
N GLN A 27 -4.41 -6.00 -9.77
CA GLN A 27 -5.47 -5.03 -9.53
C GLN A 27 -4.90 -3.65 -9.89
N GLU A 28 -5.42 -3.02 -10.94
CA GLU A 28 -5.10 -1.64 -11.26
C GLU A 28 -5.51 -0.79 -10.04
N LYS A 29 -4.52 -0.24 -9.33
CA LYS A 29 -4.72 0.53 -8.10
C LYS A 29 -5.29 1.91 -8.47
N ASN A 30 -6.55 1.96 -8.90
CA ASN A 30 -7.27 3.18 -9.29
C ASN A 30 -7.70 4.02 -8.09
N THR A 31 -7.04 3.87 -6.94
CA THR A 31 -7.32 4.60 -5.71
C THR A 31 -6.02 4.90 -4.98
N ILE A 32 -5.78 6.17 -4.71
CA ILE A 32 -4.64 6.64 -3.90
C ILE A 32 -5.08 6.62 -2.43
N MET A 33 -4.33 5.93 -1.57
CA MET A 33 -4.55 5.94 -0.13
C MET A 33 -3.61 6.94 0.55
N ILE A 34 -4.18 7.89 1.28
CA ILE A 34 -3.44 8.94 2.00
C ILE A 34 -3.61 8.76 3.50
N PHE A 35 -2.50 8.60 4.21
CA PHE A 35 -2.43 8.67 5.66
C PHE A 35 -1.97 10.07 6.06
N ALA A 36 -2.81 10.81 6.77
CA ALA A 36 -2.53 12.19 7.15
C ALA A 36 -2.88 12.48 8.61
N PRO A 37 -2.18 13.42 9.28
CA PRO A 37 -2.48 13.79 10.66
C PRO A 37 -3.89 14.39 10.75
N ALA A 38 -4.60 14.11 11.84
CA ALA A 38 -5.95 14.64 12.07
C ALA A 38 -6.02 16.18 12.01
N SER A 39 -4.93 16.88 12.36
CA SER A 39 -4.82 18.34 12.26
C SER A 39 -4.88 18.89 10.83
N LEU A 40 -4.61 18.06 9.82
CA LEU A 40 -4.70 18.45 8.40
C LEU A 40 -6.06 18.13 7.78
N LYS A 41 -7.01 17.57 8.54
CA LYS A 41 -8.26 17.03 7.99
C LYS A 41 -9.00 18.05 7.13
N ASP A 42 -9.26 19.24 7.67
CA ASP A 42 -10.10 20.22 6.97
C ASP A 42 -9.41 20.74 5.71
N SER A 43 -8.17 21.22 5.83
CA SER A 43 -7.39 21.77 4.70
C SER A 43 -7.07 20.74 3.62
N LEU A 44 -6.72 19.51 4.00
CA LEU A 44 -6.39 18.47 3.03
C LEU A 44 -7.64 17.94 2.34
N THR A 45 -8.78 17.86 3.04
CA THR A 45 -10.05 17.41 2.43
C THR A 45 -10.50 18.37 1.34
N GLU A 46 -10.41 19.69 1.57
CA GLU A 46 -10.72 20.71 0.56
C GLU A 46 -9.89 20.53 -0.72
N VAL A 47 -8.56 20.40 -0.56
CA VAL A 47 -7.64 20.17 -1.69
C VAL A 47 -7.93 18.86 -2.42
N ILE A 48 -8.24 17.79 -1.67
CA ILE A 48 -8.57 16.48 -2.24
C ILE A 48 -9.86 16.54 -3.05
N GLU A 49 -10.89 17.25 -2.57
CA GLU A 49 -12.16 17.40 -3.27
C GLU A 49 -11.98 18.14 -4.60
N GLU A 50 -11.22 19.23 -4.61
CA GLU A 50 -10.87 19.96 -5.82
C GLU A 50 -10.11 19.06 -6.80
N TYR A 51 -9.07 18.37 -6.33
CA TYR A 51 -8.25 17.50 -7.18
C TYR A 51 -9.02 16.31 -7.76
N LYS A 52 -9.93 15.69 -6.98
CA LYS A 52 -10.84 14.63 -7.45
C LYS A 52 -11.71 15.13 -8.61
N SER A 53 -12.22 16.36 -8.51
CA SER A 53 -13.09 16.95 -9.53
C SER A 53 -12.38 17.14 -10.88
N GLU A 54 -11.10 17.52 -10.86
CA GLU A 54 -10.31 17.77 -12.06
C GLU A 54 -9.80 16.49 -12.73
N LYS A 55 -9.27 15.55 -11.94
CA LYS A 55 -8.47 14.43 -12.45
C LYS A 55 -9.25 13.12 -12.59
N LYS A 56 -10.51 13.06 -12.13
CA LYS A 56 -11.34 11.84 -12.10
C LYS A 56 -10.62 10.65 -11.47
N ILE A 57 -9.90 10.89 -10.38
CA ILE A 57 -9.23 9.84 -9.61
C ILE A 57 -9.97 9.54 -8.31
N ASN A 58 -9.80 8.34 -7.77
CA ASN A 58 -10.27 8.03 -6.43
C ASN A 58 -9.14 8.28 -5.43
N ILE A 59 -9.45 8.94 -4.33
CA ILE A 59 -8.56 9.09 -3.19
C ILE A 59 -9.33 8.63 -1.95
N ARG A 60 -8.67 7.84 -1.09
CA ARG A 60 -9.14 7.47 0.24
C ARG A 60 -8.19 8.06 1.27
N GLU A 61 -8.76 8.72 2.26
CA GLU A 61 -8.02 9.40 3.30
C GLU A 61 -8.25 8.74 4.67
N VAL A 62 -7.18 8.60 5.47
CA VAL A 62 -7.22 8.16 6.86
C VAL A 62 -6.59 9.24 7.72
N TYR A 63 -7.40 9.81 8.62
CA TYR A 63 -7.00 10.86 9.54
C TYR A 63 -6.89 10.33 10.96
N LEU A 64 -5.68 10.26 11.50
CA LEU A 64 -5.38 9.81 12.89
C LEU A 64 -4.18 10.59 13.45
N GLY A 65 -3.75 10.27 14.67
CA GLY A 65 -2.47 10.80 15.18
C GLY A 65 -1.28 10.25 14.40
N THR A 66 -0.27 11.08 14.12
CA THR A 66 0.94 10.71 13.37
C THR A 66 1.60 9.42 13.89
N ALA A 67 1.71 9.27 15.21
CA ALA A 67 2.27 8.08 15.84
C ALA A 67 1.44 6.81 15.56
N GLN A 68 0.10 6.93 15.57
CA GLN A 68 -0.80 5.81 15.27
C GLN A 68 -0.69 5.40 13.80
N LEU A 69 -0.62 6.37 12.88
CA LEU A 69 -0.43 6.11 11.46
C LEU A 69 0.91 5.42 11.20
N ALA A 70 2.00 5.93 11.78
CA ALA A 70 3.32 5.32 11.67
C ALA A 70 3.32 3.89 12.24
N GLN A 71 2.60 3.63 13.33
CA GLN A 71 2.46 2.29 13.88
C GLN A 71 1.64 1.38 12.95
N GLN A 72 0.62 1.88 12.26
CA GLN A 72 -0.09 1.10 11.24
C GLN A 72 0.84 0.74 10.07
N ILE A 73 1.67 1.68 9.59
CA ILE A 73 2.65 1.43 8.54
C ILE A 73 3.64 0.34 8.97
N LYS A 74 4.16 0.45 10.20
CA LYS A 74 5.03 -0.59 10.79
C LYS A 74 4.35 -1.96 10.90
N ASN A 75 3.03 -1.99 11.03
CA ASN A 75 2.23 -3.20 11.11
C ASN A 75 1.79 -3.72 9.72
N GLY A 76 2.29 -3.13 8.63
CA GLY A 76 2.02 -3.58 7.25
C GLY A 76 0.93 -2.81 6.52
N ALA A 77 0.48 -1.65 7.03
CA ALA A 77 -0.34 -0.75 6.22
C ALA A 77 0.53 -0.09 5.14
N GLU A 78 0.06 -0.08 3.90
CA GLU A 78 0.81 0.43 2.74
C GLU A 78 0.07 1.62 2.09
N PRO A 79 0.02 2.80 2.76
CA PRO A 79 -0.51 4.00 2.11
C PRO A 79 0.38 4.41 0.93
N ASP A 80 -0.23 5.00 -0.09
CA ASP A 80 0.51 5.58 -1.21
C ASP A 80 1.20 6.89 -0.81
N ILE A 81 0.57 7.64 0.09
CA ILE A 81 1.10 8.90 0.63
C ILE A 81 0.97 8.88 2.15
N PHE A 82 2.07 9.12 2.85
CA PHE A 82 2.09 9.37 4.29
C PHE A 82 2.56 10.80 4.56
N ILE A 83 1.73 11.57 5.24
CA ILE A 83 2.07 12.92 5.71
C ILE A 83 2.32 12.85 7.21
N SER A 84 3.49 13.31 7.64
CA SER A 84 3.85 13.36 9.05
C SER A 84 3.83 14.80 9.57
N ALA A 85 3.19 15.03 10.74
CA ALA A 85 3.33 16.29 11.48
C ALA A 85 4.57 16.31 12.40
N ASN A 86 5.36 15.24 12.45
CA ASN A 86 6.58 15.15 13.26
C ASN A 86 7.69 14.43 12.47
N ILE A 87 8.84 15.10 12.33
CA ILE A 87 10.02 14.61 11.60
C ILE A 87 10.52 13.27 12.15
N GLU A 88 10.47 13.06 13.46
CA GLU A 88 10.94 11.84 14.13
C GLU A 88 10.20 10.59 13.63
N TRP A 89 8.90 10.69 13.36
CA TRP A 89 8.14 9.55 12.83
C TRP A 89 8.48 9.25 11.37
N MET A 90 8.76 10.27 10.56
CA MET A 90 9.21 10.06 9.18
C MET A 90 10.59 9.39 9.17
N GLN A 91 11.52 9.89 9.99
CA GLN A 91 12.84 9.31 10.15
C GLN A 91 12.75 7.86 10.67
N HIS A 92 11.89 7.59 11.65
CA HIS A 92 11.72 6.24 12.19
C HIS A 92 11.24 5.21 11.15
N LEU A 93 10.40 5.64 10.21
CA LEU A 93 9.95 4.78 9.10
C LEU A 93 11.03 4.61 8.03
N GLU A 94 11.77 5.68 7.73
CA GLU A 94 12.90 5.68 6.80
C GLU A 94 14.04 4.75 7.28
N GLU A 95 14.43 4.82 8.56
CA GLU A 95 15.44 3.94 9.16
C GLU A 95 15.07 2.44 9.06
N ARG A 96 13.77 2.14 8.91
CA ARG A 96 13.24 0.79 8.74
C ARG A 96 13.05 0.40 7.26
N ASN A 97 13.44 1.25 6.32
CA ASN A 97 13.20 1.11 4.89
C ASN A 97 11.71 1.01 4.52
N LEU A 98 10.84 1.62 5.32
CA LEU A 98 9.39 1.70 5.05
C LEU A 98 9.01 2.98 4.28
N VAL A 99 9.98 3.88 4.09
CA VAL A 99 9.90 5.07 3.23
C VAL A 99 11.17 5.12 2.41
N LEU A 100 11.04 5.35 1.11
CA LEU A 100 12.18 5.57 0.22
C LEU A 100 12.64 7.02 0.36
N HIS A 101 13.92 7.23 0.66
CA HIS A 101 14.50 8.56 0.87
C HIS A 101 14.23 9.53 -0.29
N ASP A 102 14.34 9.04 -1.54
CA ASP A 102 14.11 9.82 -2.76
C ASP A 102 12.65 10.33 -2.91
N TYR A 103 11.73 9.80 -2.11
CA TYR A 103 10.31 10.17 -2.10
C TYR A 103 9.90 10.91 -0.82
N ARG A 104 10.87 11.32 0.01
CA ARG A 104 10.64 12.14 1.20
C ARG A 104 10.79 13.62 0.87
N TYR A 105 9.76 14.40 1.20
CA TYR A 105 9.76 15.85 1.04
C TYR A 105 9.48 16.53 2.39
N THR A 106 10.34 17.49 2.75
CA THR A 106 10.11 18.39 3.88
C THR A 106 9.51 19.69 3.35
N LEU A 107 8.32 20.05 3.84
CA LEU A 107 7.58 21.21 3.33
C LEU A 107 7.84 22.51 4.12
N LEU A 108 8.42 22.41 5.33
CA LEU A 108 8.74 23.53 6.23
C LEU A 108 10.04 23.25 7.00
#